data_AF-A0A967IL32-F1
#
_entry.id   AF-A0A967IL32-F1
#
_cell.length_a   1.000
_cell.length_b   1.000
_cell.length_c   1.000
_cell.angle_alpha   90.00
_cell.angle_beta   90.00
_cell.angle_gamma   90.00
#
_symmetry.space_group_name_H-M   'P 1'
#
loop_
_entity.id
_entity.type
_entity.pdbx_description
1 polymer ?
#
loop_
_entity_poly.entity_id
_entity_poly.type
_entity_poly.pdbx_seq_one_letter_code
_entity_poly.pdbx_strand_id
1 'polypeptide(L)'
;KLVEEIRELVQESRWREIRELLVNLPAPDIADTLLELDMPKRLLLFRLLPRDVSLEVFSHVEPGEKDRLMTALTDVEARYLLENLSPDDRTSFLEDLPG
;
A
#
# COMPACT_ATOMS: atom_id res chain seq x y z
N LYS A 1 -18.00 6.28 -6.47
CA LYS A 1 -16.75 5.57 -6.85
C LYS A 1 -15.75 5.91 -5.77
N LEU A 2 -15.41 4.97 -4.90
CA LEU A 2 -14.57 5.17 -3.70
C LEU A 2 -13.32 6.04 -3.96
N VAL A 3 -12.68 5.88 -5.12
CA VAL A 3 -11.49 6.66 -5.49
C VAL A 3 -11.75 8.16 -5.64
N GLU A 4 -12.91 8.58 -6.15
CA GLU A 4 -13.24 10.00 -6.25
C GLU A 4 -13.48 10.62 -4.86
N GLU A 5 -14.13 9.88 -3.96
CA GLU A 5 -14.33 10.29 -2.58
C GLU A 5 -12.98 10.41 -1.85
N ILE A 6 -12.08 9.45 -2.02
CA ILE A 6 -10.72 9.52 -1.49
C ILE A 6 -9.98 10.75 -2.05
N ARG A 7 -10.11 11.05 -3.35
CA ARG A 7 -9.48 12.23 -3.95
C ARG A 7 -10.00 13.52 -3.34
N GLU A 8 -11.30 13.65 -3.14
CA GLU A 8 -11.92 14.81 -2.47
C GLU A 8 -11.39 14.96 -1.03
N LEU A 9 -11.40 13.87 -0.26
CA LEU A 9 -10.89 13.87 1.11
C LEU A 9 -9.39 14.20 1.18
N VAL A 10 -8.60 13.78 0.20
CA VAL A 10 -7.16 14.13 0.10
C VAL A 10 -7.01 15.63 -0.15
N GLN A 11 -7.82 16.24 -1.02
CA GLN A 11 -7.79 17.69 -1.24
C GLN A 11 -8.17 18.46 0.03
N GLU A 12 -9.16 17.96 0.77
CA GLU A 12 -9.59 18.54 2.04
C GLU A 12 -8.71 18.17 3.24
N SER A 13 -7.63 17.40 3.01
CA SER A 13 -6.70 16.93 4.04
C SER A 13 -7.38 16.16 5.19
N ARG A 14 -8.49 15.45 4.89
CA ARG A 14 -9.26 14.68 5.86
C ARG A 14 -8.69 13.29 6.08
N TRP A 15 -7.44 13.23 6.56
CA TRP A 15 -6.68 11.98 6.71
C TRP A 15 -7.33 10.96 7.64
N ARG A 16 -8.05 11.42 8.67
CA ARG A 16 -8.75 10.54 9.61
C ARG A 16 -9.89 9.79 8.90
N GLU A 17 -10.71 10.50 8.13
CA GLU A 17 -11.83 9.92 7.39
C GLU A 17 -11.32 8.93 6.33
N ILE A 18 -10.24 9.27 5.62
CA ILE A 18 -9.63 8.35 4.65
C ILE A 18 -9.13 7.09 5.34
N ARG A 19 -8.43 7.23 6.48
CA ARG A 19 -7.95 6.07 7.23
C ARG A 19 -9.11 5.19 7.67
N GLU A 20 -10.18 5.77 8.22
CA GLU A 20 -11.38 5.03 8.65
C GLU A 20 -12.05 4.31 7.47
N LEU A 21 -12.15 4.94 6.31
CA LEU A 21 -12.66 4.30 5.10
C LEU A 21 -11.79 3.11 4.68
N LEU A 22 -10.47 3.32 4.60
CA LEU A 22 -9.54 2.28 4.13
C LEU A 22 -9.49 1.07 5.07
N VAL A 23 -9.43 1.27 6.39
CA VAL A 23 -9.34 0.13 7.34
C VAL A 23 -10.63 -0.71 7.43
N ASN A 24 -11.75 -0.20 6.88
CA ASN A 24 -13.00 -0.96 6.78
C ASN A 24 -13.08 -1.80 5.49
N LEU A 25 -12.12 -1.65 4.58
CA LEU A 25 -12.08 -2.41 3.33
C LEU A 25 -11.18 -3.65 3.47
N PRO A 26 -11.47 -4.72 2.72
CA PRO A 26 -10.54 -5.82 2.55
C PRO A 26 -9.20 -5.37 1.97
N ALA A 27 -8.10 -5.98 2.40
CA ALA A 27 -6.76 -5.65 1.91
C ALA A 27 -6.60 -5.69 0.37
N PRO A 28 -7.20 -6.65 -0.38
CA PRO A 28 -7.20 -6.61 -1.84
C PRO A 28 -7.87 -5.35 -2.42
N ASP A 29 -9.02 -4.96 -1.89
CA ASP A 29 -9.77 -3.79 -2.36
C ASP A 29 -8.99 -2.48 -2.08
N ILE A 30 -8.27 -2.43 -0.95
CA ILE A 30 -7.37 -1.32 -0.64
C ILE A 30 -6.22 -1.29 -1.65
N ALA A 31 -5.60 -2.44 -1.97
CA ALA A 31 -4.52 -2.52 -2.95
C ALA A 31 -4.97 -1.98 -4.31
N ASP A 32 -6.12 -2.43 -4.82
CA ASP A 32 -6.68 -1.95 -6.08
C ASP A 32 -6.94 -0.43 -6.05
N THR A 33 -7.55 0.06 -4.96
CA THR A 33 -7.81 1.48 -4.74
C THR A 33 -6.52 2.32 -4.76
N LEU A 34 -5.45 1.81 -4.13
CA LEU A 34 -4.13 2.44 -4.12
C LEU A 34 -3.51 2.49 -5.53
N LEU A 35 -3.73 1.46 -6.36
CA LEU A 35 -3.20 1.38 -7.72
C LEU A 35 -3.87 2.38 -8.68
N GLU A 36 -5.12 2.76 -8.44
CA GLU A 36 -5.82 3.83 -9.17
C GLU A 36 -5.30 5.26 -8.88
N LEU A 37 -4.45 5.41 -7.87
CA LEU A 37 -3.83 6.67 -7.50
C LEU A 37 -2.41 6.80 -8.05
N ASP A 38 -1.99 8.04 -8.26
CA ASP A 38 -0.60 8.37 -8.56
C ASP A 38 0.31 8.07 -7.37
N MET A 39 1.58 7.74 -7.65
CA MET A 39 2.56 7.31 -6.65
C MET A 39 2.62 8.20 -5.39
N PRO A 40 2.62 9.55 -5.47
CA PRO A 40 2.65 10.38 -4.27
C PRO A 40 1.44 10.18 -3.35
N LYS A 41 0.22 10.09 -3.91
CA LYS A 41 -1.00 9.86 -3.13
C LYS A 41 -1.05 8.43 -2.62
N ARG A 42 -0.66 7.47 -3.45
CA ARG A 42 -0.54 6.06 -3.07
C ARG A 42 0.33 5.87 -1.83
N LEU A 43 1.53 6.43 -1.83
CA LEU A 43 2.44 6.36 -0.69
C LEU A 43 1.88 7.05 0.54
N LEU A 44 1.24 8.21 0.37
CA LEU A 44 0.63 8.93 1.48
C LEU A 44 -0.47 8.08 2.14
N LEU A 45 -1.35 7.47 1.34
CA LEU A 45 -2.40 6.61 1.86
C LEU A 45 -1.86 5.32 2.46
N PHE A 46 -0.86 4.70 1.82
CA PHE A 46 -0.19 3.52 2.36
C PHE A 46 0.40 3.79 3.75
N ARG A 47 0.99 4.97 3.96
CA ARG A 47 1.52 5.41 5.27
C ARG A 47 0.45 5.72 6.32
N LEU A 48 -0.80 5.97 5.91
CA LEU A 48 -1.92 6.15 6.82
C LEU A 48 -2.47 4.82 7.36
N LEU A 49 -2.18 3.72 6.66
CA LEU A 49 -2.62 2.40 7.08
C LEU A 49 -1.91 1.97 8.37
N PRO A 50 -2.63 1.28 9.27
CA PRO A 50 -2.01 0.51 10.34
C PRO A 50 -0.97 -0.47 9.78
N ARG A 51 0.06 -0.78 10.58
CA ARG A 51 1.19 -1.60 10.12
C ARG A 51 0.78 -3.00 9.65
N ASP A 52 -0.10 -3.64 10.40
CA ASP A 52 -0.75 -4.92 10.07
C ASP A 52 -1.49 -4.85 8.73
N VAL A 53 -2.35 -3.85 8.56
CA VAL A 53 -3.09 -3.65 7.29
C VAL A 53 -2.13 -3.38 6.13
N SER A 54 -1.08 -2.60 6.34
CA SER A 54 -0.09 -2.29 5.29
C SER A 54 0.64 -3.53 4.78
N LEU A 55 0.87 -4.54 5.65
CA LEU A 55 1.51 -5.80 5.27
C LEU A 55 0.57 -6.68 4.44
N GLU A 56 -0.69 -6.79 4.86
CA GLU A 56 -1.71 -7.53 4.11
C GLU A 56 -1.93 -6.89 2.74
N VAL A 57 -2.11 -5.56 2.70
CA VAL A 57 -2.27 -4.80 1.45
C VAL A 57 -1.06 -4.99 0.55
N PHE A 58 0.16 -4.86 1.08
CA PHE A 58 1.39 -5.05 0.30
C PHE A 58 1.43 -6.44 -0.34
N SER A 59 1.01 -7.49 0.38
CA SER A 59 1.02 -8.87 -0.12
C SER A 59 0.08 -9.05 -1.32
N HIS A 60 -1.00 -8.26 -1.39
CA HIS A 60 -1.96 -8.26 -2.51
C HIS A 60 -1.59 -7.36 -3.69
N VAL A 61 -0.58 -6.49 -3.57
CA VAL A 61 -0.13 -5.65 -4.69
C VAL A 61 0.54 -6.53 -5.76
N GLU A 62 0.30 -6.23 -7.03
CA GLU A 62 0.93 -6.93 -8.16
C GLU A 62 2.46 -6.78 -8.12
N PRO A 63 3.24 -7.80 -8.54
CA PRO A 63 4.71 -7.79 -8.43
C PRO A 63 5.39 -6.54 -9.01
N GLY A 64 4.98 -6.08 -10.20
CA GLY A 64 5.56 -4.90 -10.83
C GLY A 64 5.28 -3.60 -10.07
N GLU A 65 4.16 -3.52 -9.35
CA GLU A 65 3.80 -2.37 -8.52
C GLU A 65 4.41 -2.48 -7.11
N LYS A 66 4.64 -3.70 -6.59
CA LYS A 66 5.38 -3.94 -5.35
C LYS A 66 6.78 -3.36 -5.43
N ASP A 67 7.51 -3.60 -6.51
CA ASP A 67 8.86 -3.06 -6.72
C ASP A 67 8.87 -1.52 -6.77
N ARG A 68 7.92 -0.93 -7.51
CA ARG A 68 7.75 0.54 -7.57
C ARG A 68 7.44 1.13 -6.20
N LEU A 69 6.58 0.47 -5.42
CA LEU A 69 6.25 0.91 -4.07
C LEU A 69 7.46 0.77 -3.15
N MET A 70 8.17 -0.36 -3.20
CA MET A 70 9.37 -0.63 -2.40
C MET A 70 10.46 0.41 -2.63
N THR A 71 10.68 0.78 -3.89
CA THR A 71 11.68 1.80 -4.29
C THR A 71 11.29 3.21 -3.84
N ALA A 72 9.98 3.48 -3.68
CA ALA A 72 9.49 4.80 -3.30
C ALA A 72 9.22 4.96 -1.78
N LEU A 73 9.28 3.84 -1.04
CA LEU A 73 9.28 3.82 0.42
C LEU A 73 10.66 4.21 0.97
N THR A 74 10.69 4.63 2.23
CA THR A 74 11.96 4.84 2.93
C THR A 74 12.60 3.50 3.28
N ASP A 75 13.93 3.46 3.45
CA ASP A 75 14.66 2.24 3.84
C ASP A 75 14.06 1.55 5.07
N VAL A 76 13.56 2.33 6.03
CA VAL A 76 12.94 1.82 7.26
C VAL A 76 11.58 1.16 6.98
N GLU A 77 10.76 1.77 6.12
CA GLU A 77 9.46 1.23 5.72
C GLU A 77 9.63 -0.04 4.87
N ALA A 78 10.51 0.01 3.88
CA ALA A 78 10.86 -1.10 3.02
C ALA A 78 11.35 -2.31 3.82
N ARG A 79 12.31 -2.07 4.72
CA ARG A 79 12.82 -3.10 5.62
C ARG A 79 11.74 -3.67 6.53
N TYR A 80 10.88 -2.82 7.08
CA TYR A 80 9.76 -3.28 7.91
C TYR A 80 8.85 -4.24 7.14
N LEU A 81 8.48 -3.91 5.89
CA LEU A 81 7.68 -4.81 5.06
C LEU A 81 8.39 -6.14 4.83
N LEU A 82 9.65 -6.11 4.38
CA LEU A 82 10.42 -7.32 4.10
C LEU A 82 10.61 -8.23 5.33
N GLU A 83 10.81 -7.66 6.51
CA GLU A 83 10.98 -8.42 7.75
C GLU A 83 9.68 -9.08 8.22
N ASN A 84 8.52 -8.49 7.90
CA ASN A 84 7.22 -8.93 8.41
C ASN A 84 6.33 -9.60 7.35
N LEU A 85 6.76 -9.66 6.09
CA LEU A 85 6.14 -10.49 5.07
C LEU A 85 6.17 -11.97 5.47
N SER A 86 5.15 -12.71 5.04
CA SER A 86 5.16 -14.16 5.18
C SER A 86 6.37 -14.76 4.45
N PRO A 87 6.88 -15.93 4.89
CA PRO A 87 8.00 -16.59 4.19
C PRO A 87 7.72 -16.82 2.70
N ASP A 88 6.49 -17.17 2.34
CA ASP A 88 6.07 -17.45 0.98
C ASP A 88 6.02 -16.16 0.14
N ASP A 89 5.38 -15.10 0.66
CA ASP A 89 5.28 -13.80 -0.03
C ASP A 89 6.65 -13.15 -0.22
N ARG A 90 7.52 -13.26 0.80
CA ARG A 90 8.90 -12.77 0.71
C ARG A 90 9.69 -13.55 -0.35
N THR A 91 9.51 -14.86 -0.42
CA THR A 91 10.18 -15.68 -1.43
C THR A 91 9.73 -15.28 -2.82
N SER A 92 8.41 -15.17 -3.04
CA SER A 92 7.83 -14.69 -4.31
C SER A 92 8.37 -13.31 -4.68
N PHE A 93 8.39 -12.35 -3.74
CA PHE A 93 8.89 -11.01 -4.01
C PHE A 93 10.37 -11.00 -4.43
N LEU A 94 11.22 -11.81 -3.79
CA LEU A 94 12.65 -11.88 -4.11
C LEU A 94 12.92 -12.59 -5.45
N GLU A 95 12.10 -13.58 -5.83
CA GLU A 95 12.18 -14.24 -7.14
C GLU A 95 11.74 -13.32 -8.29
N ASP A 96 10.82 -12.40 -8.02
CA ASP A 96 10.31 -11.42 -8.98
C ASP A 96 11.26 -10.23 -9.21
N LEU A 97 12.30 -10.07 -8.39
CA LEU A 97 13.31 -9.03 -8.60
C LEU A 97 14.19 -9.39 -9.81
N PRO A 98 14.41 -8.48 -10.77
CA PRO A 98 15.39 -8.71 -11.82
C PRO A 98 16.78 -8.87 -11.18
N GLY A 99 17.37 -10.05 -11.34
CA GLY A 99 18.72 -10.36 -10.86
C GLY A 99 19.83 -9.54 -11.52
#